data_AF-A0A8C5TIT6-F1
#
_entry.id   AF-A0A8C5TIT6-F1
#
_cell.length_a   1.000
_cell.length_b   1.000
_cell.length_c   1.000
_cell.angle_alpha   90.00
_cell.angle_beta   90.00
_cell.angle_gamma   90.00
#
_symmetry.space_group_name_H-M   'P 1'
#
loop_
_entity.id
_entity.type
_entity.pdbx_description
1 polymer ?
#
loop_
_entity_poly.entity_id
_entity_poly.type
_entity_poly.pdbx_seq_one_letter_code
_entity_poly.pdbx_strand_id
1 'polypeptide(L)' 'YAAPAFQPEELLNLVTKECKSCLREITDPAELPCSHIFCTHCILEWANQQCKICKEEFPEDYKPTASEATR' A
#
# COMPACT_ATOMS: atom_id res chain seq x y z
N TYR A 1 -30.29 19.09 18.06
CA TYR A 1 -29.31 18.85 16.98
C TYR A 1 -28.57 17.59 17.33
N ALA A 2 -28.98 16.46 16.76
CA ALA A 2 -28.35 15.17 17.02
C ALA A 2 -26.92 15.21 16.45
N ALA A 3 -25.94 14.87 17.28
CA ALA A 3 -24.57 14.67 16.81
C ALA A 3 -24.56 13.48 15.84
N PRO A 4 -23.92 13.57 14.66
CA PRO A 4 -23.79 12.42 13.78
C PRO A 4 -23.01 11.33 14.53
N ALA A 5 -23.59 10.13 14.59
CA ALA A 5 -22.91 8.94 15.09
C ALA A 5 -21.69 8.69 14.18
N PHE A 6 -20.52 9.14 14.62
CA PHE A 6 -19.28 8.87 13.91
C PHE A 6 -19.03 7.37 14.02
N GLN A 7 -19.24 6.64 12.92
CA GLN A 7 -19.13 5.19 12.95
C GLN A 7 -17.68 4.79 13.27
N PRO A 8 -17.43 3.88 14.23
CA PRO A 8 -16.07 3.48 14.62
C PRO A 8 -15.31 2.79 13.48
N GLU A 9 -16.01 2.29 12.47
CA GLU A 9 -15.44 1.73 11.23
C GLU A 9 -14.69 2.78 10.39
N GLU A 10 -15.10 4.05 10.43
CA GLU A 10 -14.48 5.13 9.65
C GLU A 10 -13.12 5.55 10.24
N LEU A 11 -12.94 5.35 11.56
CA LEU A 11 -11.69 5.59 12.27
C LEU A 11 -10.65 4.49 12.01
N LEU A 12 -11.11 3.28 11.70
CA LEU A 12 -10.27 2.13 11.36
C LEU A 12 -9.73 2.24 9.91
N ASN A 13 -10.52 2.80 9.00
CA ASN A 13 -10.13 3.01 7.59
C ASN A 13 -9.01 4.03 7.39
N LEU A 14 -8.74 4.91 8.39
CA LEU A 14 -7.56 5.78 8.36
C LEU A 14 -6.25 5.06 8.70
N VAL A 15 -6.33 3.89 9.35
CA VAL A 15 -5.18 3.14 9.85
C VAL A 15 -4.81 1.96 8.93
N THR A 16 -5.74 1.47 8.12
CA THR A 16 -5.51 0.36 7.20
C THR A 16 -4.81 0.85 5.92
N LYS A 17 -3.49 0.66 5.82
CA LYS A 17 -2.80 0.76 4.54
C LYS A 17 -3.22 -0.44 3.68
N GLU A 18 -4.23 -0.24 2.83
CA GLU A 18 -4.72 -1.24 1.88
C GLU A 18 -3.91 -1.25 0.58
N CYS A 19 -3.52 -2.43 0.12
CA CYS A 19 -2.78 -2.59 -1.12
C CYS A 19 -3.71 -2.36 -2.31
N LYS A 20 -3.48 -1.33 -3.13
CA LYS A 20 -4.30 -1.12 -4.34
C LYS A 20 -4.11 -2.21 -5.41
N SER A 21 -3.16 -3.13 -5.25
CA SER A 21 -2.98 -4.26 -6.16
C SER A 21 -3.80 -5.48 -5.76
N CYS A 22 -3.83 -5.86 -4.47
CA CYS A 22 -4.53 -7.05 -4.01
C CYS A 22 -5.80 -6.75 -3.18
N LEU A 23 -6.11 -5.47 -2.96
CA LEU A 23 -7.26 -4.97 -2.20
C LEU A 23 -7.36 -5.59 -0.80
N ARG A 24 -6.21 -5.89 -0.20
CA ARG A 24 -6.06 -6.48 1.13
C ARG A 24 -5.14 -5.61 1.99
N GLU A 25 -5.16 -5.85 3.29
CA GLU A 25 -4.22 -5.25 4.24
C GLU A 25 -2.77 -5.50 3.81
N ILE A 26 -1.96 -4.44 3.80
CA ILE A 26 -0.55 -4.53 3.45
C ILE A 26 0.21 -5.17 4.62
N THR A 27 0.51 -6.46 4.48
CA THR A 27 1.32 -7.20 5.47
C THR A 27 2.80 -6.88 5.38
N ASP A 28 3.26 -6.46 4.20
CA ASP A 28 4.68 -6.19 3.92
C ASP A 28 4.81 -4.91 3.10
N PRO A 29 4.83 -3.73 3.77
CA PRO A 29 4.81 -2.45 3.09
C PRO A 29 6.15 -2.18 2.40
N ALA A 30 6.08 -2.20 1.08
CA ALA A 30 7.14 -1.75 0.20
C ALA A 30 6.79 -0.39 -0.38
N GLU A 31 7.64 0.59 -0.07
CA GLU A 31 7.52 1.94 -0.59
C GLU A 31 8.23 2.04 -1.94
N LEU A 32 7.46 2.23 -3.01
CA LEU A 32 7.99 2.47 -4.34
C LEU A 32 8.78 3.79 -4.41
N PRO A 33 9.65 3.98 -5.43
CA PRO A 33 10.37 5.24 -5.64
C PRO A 33 9.44 6.45 -5.83
N CYS A 34 8.17 6.24 -6.13
CA CYS A 34 7.12 7.26 -6.23
C CYS A 34 6.38 7.54 -4.90
N SER A 35 6.91 7.08 -3.75
CA SER A 35 6.30 7.19 -2.40
C SER A 35 4.96 6.47 -2.19
N HIS A 36 4.60 5.51 -3.07
CA HIS A 36 3.41 4.69 -2.87
C HIS A 36 3.75 3.37 -2.20
N ILE A 37 2.90 2.92 -1.28
CA ILE A 37 3.13 1.70 -0.52
C ILE A 37 2.23 0.57 -1.03
N PHE A 38 2.82 -0.58 -1.34
CA PHE A 38 2.12 -1.81 -1.72
C PHE A 38 2.72 -3.00 -1.00
N CYS A 39 2.13 -4.18 -1.17
CA CYS A 39 2.77 -5.41 -0.71
C CYS A 39 4.00 -5.72 -1.57
N THR A 40 5.15 -6.01 -0.96
CA THR A 40 6.36 -6.49 -1.64
C THR A 40 6.06 -7.62 -2.61
N HIS A 41 5.27 -8.61 -2.18
CA HIS A 41 4.88 -9.74 -3.03
C HIS A 41 3.99 -9.31 -4.21
N CYS A 42 3.16 -8.28 -4.05
CA CYS A 42 2.38 -7.76 -5.17
C CYS A 42 3.28 -7.10 -6.22
N ILE A 43 4.28 -6.31 -5.78
CA ILE A 43 5.23 -5.66 -6.68
C ILE A 43 6.06 -6.71 -7.44
N LEU A 44 6.51 -7.77 -6.76
CA LEU A 44 7.23 -8.89 -7.37
C LEU A 44 6.39 -9.67 -8.40
N GLU A 45 5.08 -9.72 -8.20
CA GLU A 45 4.13 -10.40 -9.10
C GLU A 45 3.68 -9.49 -10.27
N TRP A 46 4.06 -8.21 -10.27
CA TRP A 46 3.72 -7.32 -11.37
C TRP A 46 4.55 -7.63 -12.62
N ALA A 47 3.86 -8.00 -13.70
CA ALA A 47 4.48 -8.16 -15.01
C ALA A 47 5.04 -6.84 -15.59
N ASN A 48 4.53 -5.69 -15.13
CA ASN A 48 5.03 -4.37 -15.48
C ASN A 48 5.31 -3.61 -14.19
N GLN A 49 6.56 -3.24 -13.97
CA GLN A 49 7.02 -2.50 -12.79
C GLN A 49 6.57 -1.03 -12.83
N GLN A 50 5.25 -0.88 -12.73
CA GLN A 50 4.56 0.39 -12.89
C GLN A 50 3.56 0.54 -11.75
N CYS A 51 3.65 1.68 -11.07
CA CYS A 51 2.81 1.98 -9.94
C CYS A 51 1.33 2.03 -10.35
N LYS A 52 0.46 1.28 -9.66
CA LYS A 52 -0.99 1.28 -9.96
C LYS A 52 -1.72 2.55 -9.51
N ILE A 53 -1.04 3.46 -8.80
CA ILE A 53 -1.62 4.73 -8.32
C ILE A 53 -1.19 5.88 -9.24
N CYS A 54 0.11 6.17 -9.32
CA CYS A 54 0.63 7.28 -10.13
C CYS A 54 1.05 6.89 -11.55
N LYS A 55 1.07 5.60 -11.90
CA LYS A 55 1.57 5.07 -13.17
C LYS A 55 3.07 5.30 -13.43
N GLU A 56 3.83 5.65 -12.40
CA GLU A 56 5.28 5.78 -12.47
C GLU A 56 5.95 4.42 -12.68
N GLU A 57 6.82 4.35 -13.68
CA GLU A 57 7.61 3.18 -14.04
C GLU A 57 8.91 3.18 -13.22
N PHE A 58 9.32 2.01 -12.75
CA PHE A 58 10.55 1.83 -11.98
C PHE A 58 11.36 0.65 -12.54
N PRO A 59 12.69 0.67 -12.36
CA PRO A 59 13.57 -0.33 -12.98
C PRO A 59 13.27 -1.73 -12.47
N GLU A 60 13.33 -2.74 -13.36
CA GLU A 60 13.01 -4.14 -13.04
C GLU A 60 13.80 -4.75 -11.86
N ASP A 61 15.01 -4.24 -11.63
CA ASP A 61 15.88 -4.56 -10.50
C ASP A 61 15.47 -3.85 -9.20
N TYR A 62 14.34 -3.14 -9.17
CA TYR A 62 13.83 -2.54 -7.97
C TYR A 62 13.44 -3.65 -6.99
N LYS A 63 14.27 -3.80 -5.96
CA LYS A 63 14.02 -4.70 -4.85
C LYS A 63 13.20 -3.93 -3.83
N PRO A 64 11.87 -4.14 -3.75
CA PRO A 64 11.08 -3.59 -2.66
C PRO A 64 11.68 -4.07 -1.35
N THR A 65 12.38 -3.20 -0.65
CA THR A 65 12.77 -3.45 0.74
C THR A 65 11.51 -3.24 1.54
N ALA A 66 10.92 -4.34 2.03
CA ALA A 66 10.02 -4.25 3.16
C ALA A 66 10.75 -3.38 4.19
N SER A 67 10.20 -2.20 4.49
CA SER A 67 10.67 -1.54 5.70
C SER A 67 10.23 -2.48 6.80
N GLU A 68 11.17 -3.28 7.30
CA GLU A 68 11.07 -4.01 8.56
C GLU A 68 10.87 -2.94 9.63
N ALA A 69 9.63 -2.46 9.71
CA ALA A 69 9.09 -1.73 10.82
C ALA A 69 9.20 -2.72 11.97
N THR A 70 10.32 -2.56 12.67
CA THR A 70 10.76 -3.34 13.79
C THR A 70 9.59 -3.53 14.75
N ARG A 71 9.23 -4.81 14.91
CA ARG A 71 8.56 -5.47 16.03
C ARG A 71 8.01 -4.60 17.15
#